data_AF-A0A965CKQ5-F1
#
_entry.id   AF-A0A965CKQ5-F1
#
_cell.length_a   1.000
_cell.length_b   1.000
_cell.length_c   1.000
_cell.angle_alpha   90.00
_cell.angle_beta   90.00
_cell.angle_gamma   90.00
#
_symmetry.space_group_name_H-M   'P 1'
#
loop_
_entity.id
_entity.type
_entity.pdbx_description
1 polymer ?
#
loop_
_entity_poly.entity_id
_entity_poly.type
_entity_poly.pdbx_seq_one_letter_code
_entity_poly.pdbx_strand_id
1 'polypeptide(L)'
;PYRHYRDKDDLLADLARIGFERFGAALLSAWDHGKPDPKSALIRVGRSYLDFARQNPALYTTMFDSSLSIAARPDLSEVADASFQVLRMACDTILADFTKGPKPPALMVALHIWSLSHGIAGLFVRPDRSPRPIPIAPDELLEAAVLIYLDGLKASPKH
;
A
#
# COMPACT_ATOMS: atom_id res chain seq x y z
N PRO A 1 0.63 -24.41 31.49
CA PRO A 1 0.31 -24.54 30.04
C PRO A 1 0.02 -23.15 29.43
N TYR A 2 1.06 -22.46 28.94
CA TYR A 2 1.01 -21.15 28.23
C TYR A 2 2.39 -20.85 27.61
N ARG A 3 3.05 -21.83 26.99
CA ARG A 3 4.46 -21.70 26.54
C ARG A 3 4.66 -21.70 25.03
N HIS A 4 3.59 -21.68 24.23
CA HIS A 4 3.66 -21.74 22.77
C HIS A 4 3.53 -20.40 22.03
N TYR A 5 3.21 -19.30 22.72
CA TYR A 5 3.02 -18.00 22.05
C TYR A 5 4.33 -17.30 21.73
N ARG A 6 5.39 -17.47 22.54
CA ARG A 6 6.67 -16.78 22.29
C ARG A 6 7.27 -17.20 20.95
N ASP A 7 7.31 -18.49 20.65
CA ASP A 7 7.91 -18.99 19.40
C ASP A 7 7.04 -18.71 18.16
N LYS A 8 5.71 -18.74 18.31
CA LYS A 8 4.80 -18.51 17.19
C LYS A 8 4.72 -17.02 16.83
N ASP A 9 4.59 -16.15 17.82
CA ASP A 9 4.47 -14.71 17.59
C ASP A 9 5.79 -14.12 17.09
N ASP A 10 6.93 -14.63 17.56
CA ASP A 10 8.25 -14.26 17.06
C ASP A 10 8.46 -14.76 15.62
N LEU A 11 8.03 -15.99 15.30
CA LEU A 11 8.05 -16.49 13.91
C LEU A 11 7.16 -15.64 12.97
N LEU A 12 5.96 -15.28 13.41
CA LEU A 12 5.06 -14.41 12.63
C LEU A 12 5.65 -13.00 12.47
N ALA A 13 6.30 -12.47 13.51
CA ALA A 13 6.98 -11.18 13.44
C ALA A 13 8.13 -11.20 12.42
N ASP A 14 8.95 -12.26 12.41
CA ASP A 14 10.04 -12.42 11.44
C ASP A 14 9.50 -12.54 10.01
N LEU A 15 8.40 -13.28 9.83
CA LEU A 15 7.77 -13.42 8.53
C LEU A 15 7.17 -12.10 8.05
N ALA A 16 6.52 -11.34 8.94
CA ALA A 16 6.01 -10.01 8.65
C ALA A 16 7.16 -9.06 8.29
N ARG A 17 8.29 -9.11 8.99
CA ARG A 17 9.48 -8.30 8.70
C ARG A 17 10.01 -8.57 7.29
N ILE A 18 10.22 -9.84 6.95
CA ILE A 18 10.61 -10.27 5.59
C ILE A 18 9.58 -9.80 4.55
N GLY A 19 8.29 -9.89 4.90
CA GLY A 19 7.19 -9.40 4.08
C GLY A 19 7.32 -7.91 3.77
N PHE A 20 7.46 -7.06 4.79
CA PHE A 20 7.60 -5.60 4.65
C PHE A 20 8.88 -5.19 3.92
N GLU A 21 10.00 -5.87 4.15
CA GLU A 21 11.25 -5.63 3.41
C GLU A 21 11.08 -5.87 1.91
N ARG A 22 10.55 -7.03 1.54
CA ARG A 22 10.32 -7.38 0.12
C ARG A 22 9.26 -6.50 -0.52
N PHE A 23 8.20 -6.20 0.23
CA PHE A 23 7.12 -5.34 -0.20
C PHE A 23 7.62 -3.91 -0.47
N GLY A 24 8.34 -3.32 0.49
CA GLY A 24 8.94 -1.99 0.35
C GLY A 24 9.91 -1.92 -0.84
N ALA A 25 10.75 -2.94 -1.02
CA ALA A 25 11.66 -3.01 -2.18
C ALA A 25 10.91 -3.06 -3.52
N ALA A 26 9.82 -3.83 -3.60
CA ALA A 26 8.99 -3.90 -4.80
C ALA A 26 8.32 -2.54 -5.10
N LEU A 27 7.72 -1.90 -4.09
CA LEU A 27 7.12 -0.57 -4.25
C LEU A 27 8.14 0.47 -4.68
N LEU A 28 9.32 0.48 -4.04
CA LEU A 28 10.39 1.43 -4.35
C LEU A 28 10.91 1.24 -5.78
N SER A 29 11.09 -0.02 -6.21
CA SER A 29 11.48 -0.33 -7.58
C SER A 29 10.42 0.11 -8.58
N ALA A 30 9.13 -0.05 -8.28
CA ALA A 30 8.04 0.38 -9.16
C ALA A 30 7.96 1.91 -9.27
N TRP A 31 8.27 2.61 -8.18
CA TRP A 31 8.33 4.07 -8.12
C TRP A 31 9.41 4.63 -9.05
N ASP A 32 10.59 4.01 -9.11
CA ASP A 32 11.69 4.38 -10.02
C ASP A 32 11.95 5.91 -10.07
N HIS A 33 12.11 6.51 -8.89
CA HIS A 33 12.33 7.95 -8.73
C HIS A 33 11.27 8.84 -9.42
N GLY A 34 10.05 8.34 -9.60
CA GLY A 34 8.97 9.08 -10.26
C GLY A 34 9.07 9.14 -11.78
N LYS A 35 9.85 8.26 -12.44
CA LYS A 35 10.01 8.27 -13.90
C LYS A 35 8.92 7.48 -14.64
N PRO A 36 8.64 7.79 -15.93
CA PRO A 36 9.04 9.01 -16.63
C PRO A 36 8.29 10.24 -16.11
N ASP A 37 7.15 10.05 -15.45
CA ASP A 37 6.40 11.08 -14.73
C ASP A 37 5.81 10.52 -13.41
N PRO A 38 5.62 11.37 -12.38
CA PRO A 38 5.18 10.94 -11.06
C PRO A 38 3.81 10.25 -11.04
N LYS A 39 2.87 10.66 -11.91
CA LYS A 39 1.51 10.11 -11.94
C LYS A 39 1.55 8.68 -12.45
N SER A 40 2.18 8.42 -13.59
CA SER A 40 2.35 7.06 -14.11
C SER A 40 3.21 6.18 -13.19
N ALA A 41 4.22 6.74 -12.52
CA ALA A 41 5.01 6.01 -11.54
C ALA A 41 4.16 5.55 -10.33
N LEU A 42 3.29 6.40 -9.79
CA LEU A 42 2.38 6.02 -8.70
C LEU A 42 1.40 4.92 -9.13
N ILE A 43 0.89 4.95 -10.37
CA ILE A 43 0.05 3.85 -10.89
C ILE A 43 0.83 2.53 -10.90
N ARG A 44 2.10 2.54 -11.30
CA ARG A 44 2.95 1.33 -11.23
C ARG A 44 3.18 0.85 -9.79
N VAL A 45 3.36 1.78 -8.83
CA VAL A 45 3.43 1.43 -7.40
C VAL A 45 2.16 0.72 -6.95
N GLY A 46 0.99 1.22 -7.35
CA GLY A 46 -0.30 0.56 -7.08
C GLY A 46 -0.39 -0.85 -7.68
N ARG A 47 0.02 -1.05 -8.93
CA ARG A 47 0.07 -2.38 -9.55
C ARG A 47 1.04 -3.31 -8.82
N SER A 48 2.24 -2.83 -8.48
CA SER A 48 3.23 -3.60 -7.71
C SER A 48 2.70 -4.00 -6.34
N TYR A 49 1.87 -3.17 -5.70
CA TYR A 49 1.18 -3.50 -4.46
C TYR A 49 0.29 -4.73 -4.65
N LEU A 50 -0.59 -4.71 -5.65
CA LEU A 50 -1.54 -5.78 -5.94
C LEU A 50 -0.82 -7.06 -6.37
N ASP A 51 0.22 -6.93 -7.20
CA ASP A 51 1.06 -8.04 -7.62
C ASP A 51 1.76 -8.71 -6.43
N PHE A 52 2.33 -7.93 -5.51
CA PHE A 52 2.95 -8.49 -4.32
C PHE A 52 1.93 -9.29 -3.50
N ALA A 53 0.74 -8.73 -3.28
CA ALA A 53 -0.32 -9.38 -2.51
C ALA A 53 -0.78 -10.70 -3.17
N ARG A 54 -0.92 -10.71 -4.50
CA ARG A 54 -1.31 -11.88 -5.29
C ARG A 54 -0.22 -12.96 -5.34
N GLN A 55 1.04 -12.56 -5.50
CA GLN A 55 2.17 -13.49 -5.65
C GLN A 55 2.67 -14.03 -4.31
N ASN A 56 2.45 -13.29 -3.21
CA ASN A 56 2.91 -13.63 -1.86
C ASN A 56 1.77 -13.59 -0.83
N PRO A 57 0.66 -14.32 -1.03
CA PRO A 57 -0.55 -14.18 -0.22
C PRO A 57 -0.33 -14.48 1.28
N ALA A 58 0.56 -15.44 1.59
CA ALA A 58 0.92 -15.77 2.97
C ALA A 58 1.70 -14.63 3.64
N LEU A 59 2.75 -14.10 2.99
CA LEU A 59 3.51 -12.95 3.50
C LEU A 59 2.61 -11.73 3.68
N TYR A 60 1.80 -11.42 2.66
CA TYR A 60 0.90 -10.29 2.68
C TYR A 60 -0.13 -10.39 3.82
N THR A 61 -0.70 -11.58 4.04
CA THR A 61 -1.63 -11.80 5.14
C THR A 61 -0.94 -11.63 6.50
N THR A 62 0.28 -12.16 6.67
CA THR A 62 1.04 -12.04 7.92
C THR A 62 1.45 -10.59 8.23
N MET A 63 1.82 -9.80 7.21
CA MET A 63 2.19 -8.39 7.39
C MET A 63 1.06 -7.54 8.00
N PHE A 64 -0.18 -7.85 7.66
CA PHE A 64 -1.37 -7.08 8.07
C PHE A 64 -2.26 -7.84 9.06
N ASP A 65 -1.71 -8.86 9.74
CA ASP A 65 -2.41 -9.62 10.77
C ASP A 65 -2.60 -8.76 12.03
N SER A 66 -3.85 -8.54 12.44
CA SER A 66 -4.20 -7.69 13.59
C SER A 66 -3.80 -8.27 14.94
N SER A 67 -3.47 -9.56 15.01
CA SER A 67 -2.95 -10.20 16.22
C SER A 67 -1.48 -9.86 16.49
N LEU A 68 -0.75 -9.38 15.48
CA LEU A 68 0.65 -9.00 15.59
C LEU A 68 0.79 -7.51 15.93
N SER A 69 1.35 -7.21 17.12
CA SER A 69 1.65 -5.83 17.51
C SER A 69 2.94 -5.33 16.86
N ILE A 70 2.82 -4.68 15.70
CA ILE A 70 3.96 -4.08 14.98
C ILE A 70 4.61 -2.99 15.84
N ALA A 71 3.82 -2.11 16.45
CA ALA A 71 4.34 -0.98 17.24
C ALA A 71 5.12 -1.40 18.49
N ALA A 72 4.92 -2.63 18.99
CA ALA A 72 5.67 -3.17 20.13
C ALA A 72 7.03 -3.77 19.73
N ARG A 73 7.35 -3.83 18.43
CA ARG A 73 8.55 -4.48 17.88
C ARG A 73 9.32 -3.49 16.98
N PRO A 74 10.35 -2.81 17.51
CA PRO A 74 11.06 -1.73 16.80
C PRO A 74 11.53 -2.11 15.39
N ASP A 75 12.23 -3.23 15.23
CA ASP A 75 12.77 -3.68 13.94
C ASP A 75 11.66 -3.94 12.90
N LEU A 76 10.51 -4.44 13.35
CA LEU A 76 9.34 -4.67 12.49
C LEU A 76 8.64 -3.35 12.13
N SER A 77 8.49 -2.44 13.10
CA SER A 77 7.93 -1.11 12.89
C SER A 77 8.76 -0.32 11.88
N GLU A 78 10.09 -0.38 11.96
CA GLU A 78 10.99 0.32 11.06
C GLU A 78 10.78 -0.10 9.61
N VAL A 79 10.74 -1.41 9.31
CA VAL A 79 10.53 -1.89 7.94
C VAL A 79 9.11 -1.65 7.44
N ALA A 80 8.10 -1.72 8.33
CA ALA A 80 6.72 -1.40 7.99
C ALA A 80 6.60 0.08 7.60
N ASP A 81 7.16 0.97 8.41
CA ASP A 81 7.19 2.41 8.16
C ASP A 81 7.95 2.73 6.87
N ALA A 82 9.12 2.12 6.65
CA ALA A 82 9.91 2.30 5.44
C ALA A 82 9.13 1.90 4.17
N SER A 83 8.39 0.79 4.23
CA SER A 83 7.55 0.37 3.10
C SER A 83 6.42 1.38 2.80
N PHE A 84 5.79 1.94 3.84
CA PHE A 84 4.76 2.96 3.70
C PHE A 84 5.33 4.31 3.21
N GLN A 85 6.58 4.65 3.60
CA GLN A 85 7.23 5.89 3.15
C GLN A 85 7.30 5.99 1.62
N VAL A 86 7.35 4.88 0.88
CA VAL A 86 7.32 4.91 -0.59
C VAL A 86 6.05 5.57 -1.11
N LEU A 87 4.88 5.21 -0.57
CA LEU A 87 3.61 5.82 -0.94
C LEU A 87 3.57 7.31 -0.54
N ARG A 88 4.05 7.63 0.66
CA ARG A 88 4.09 9.01 1.15
C ARG A 88 4.97 9.90 0.27
N MET A 89 6.17 9.44 -0.08
CA MET A 89 7.10 10.14 -0.98
C MET A 89 6.50 10.34 -2.37
N ALA A 90 5.84 9.32 -2.91
CA ALA A 90 5.18 9.42 -4.21
C ALA A 90 4.06 10.49 -4.20
N CYS A 91 3.24 10.50 -3.16
CA CYS A 91 2.20 11.51 -2.96
C CYS A 91 2.78 12.91 -2.79
N ASP A 92 3.86 13.06 -2.03
CA ASP A 92 4.54 14.34 -1.85
C ASP A 92 5.05 14.91 -3.19
N THR A 93 5.70 14.04 -3.98
CA THR A 93 6.18 14.39 -5.33
C THR A 93 5.04 14.85 -6.23
N ILE A 94 3.92 14.12 -6.26
CA ILE A 94 2.76 14.48 -7.08
C ILE A 94 2.12 15.80 -6.63
N LEU A 95 2.01 16.01 -5.32
CA LEU A 95 1.41 17.23 -4.77
C LEU A 95 2.32 18.45 -4.96
N ALA A 96 3.64 18.27 -5.10
CA ALA A 96 4.55 19.36 -5.43
C ALA A 96 4.13 20.05 -6.75
N ASP A 97 3.71 19.26 -7.74
CA ASP A 97 3.27 19.75 -9.06
C ASP A 97 1.90 20.46 -9.05
N PHE A 98 1.15 20.37 -7.95
CA PHE A 98 -0.16 21.02 -7.86
C PHE A 98 0.06 22.53 -7.66
N THR A 99 -0.23 23.34 -8.67
CA THR A 99 0.01 24.80 -8.61
C THR A 99 -1.21 25.61 -8.17
N LYS A 100 -2.37 24.95 -8.02
CA LYS A 100 -3.66 25.57 -7.73
C LYS A 100 -4.41 24.79 -6.65
N GLY A 101 -5.22 25.51 -5.89
CA GLY A 101 -6.06 24.95 -4.82
C GLY A 101 -5.29 24.67 -3.52
N PRO A 102 -6.01 24.43 -2.41
CA PRO A 102 -5.40 23.94 -1.18
C PRO A 102 -4.81 22.54 -1.39
N LYS A 103 -3.57 22.33 -0.95
CA LYS A 103 -2.92 21.02 -0.98
C LYS A 103 -3.25 20.26 0.31
N PRO A 104 -3.90 19.09 0.26
CA PRO A 104 -4.00 18.25 1.45
C PRO A 104 -2.60 17.78 1.88
N PRO A 105 -2.39 17.42 3.15
CA PRO A 105 -1.14 16.81 3.58
C PRO A 105 -0.84 15.54 2.78
N ALA A 106 0.41 15.34 2.35
CA ALA A 106 0.81 14.15 1.59
C ALA A 106 0.49 12.83 2.33
N LEU A 107 0.57 12.84 3.67
CA LEU A 107 0.18 11.71 4.50
C LEU A 107 -1.29 11.32 4.31
N MET A 108 -2.20 12.31 4.21
CA MET A 108 -3.63 12.05 3.99
C MET A 108 -3.87 11.38 2.64
N VAL A 109 -3.23 11.88 1.58
CA VAL A 109 -3.31 11.31 0.22
C VAL A 109 -2.74 9.89 0.20
N ALA A 110 -1.60 9.65 0.86
CA ALA A 110 -0.98 8.33 0.97
C ALA A 110 -1.87 7.32 1.72
N LEU A 111 -2.52 7.74 2.81
CA LEU A 111 -3.46 6.91 3.55
C LEU A 111 -4.68 6.53 2.71
N HIS A 112 -5.21 7.43 1.88
CA HIS A 112 -6.31 7.10 0.97
C HIS A 112 -5.89 6.12 -0.11
N ILE A 113 -4.73 6.33 -0.75
CA ILE A 113 -4.23 5.41 -1.78
C ILE A 113 -3.91 4.04 -1.18
N TRP A 114 -3.33 4.00 0.03
CA TRP A 114 -3.13 2.75 0.76
C TRP A 114 -4.45 2.05 1.04
N SER A 115 -5.46 2.77 1.52
CA SER A 115 -6.81 2.22 1.79
C SER A 115 -7.45 1.64 0.52
N LEU A 116 -7.37 2.34 -0.62
CA LEU A 116 -7.87 1.87 -1.91
C LEU A 116 -7.13 0.59 -2.35
N SER A 117 -5.80 0.61 -2.31
CA SER A 117 -4.95 -0.52 -2.73
C SER A 117 -5.18 -1.74 -1.83
N HIS A 118 -5.22 -1.54 -0.52
CA HIS A 118 -5.43 -2.59 0.47
C HIS A 118 -6.85 -3.19 0.36
N GLY A 119 -7.86 -2.35 0.17
CA GLY A 119 -9.24 -2.80 -0.04
C GLY A 119 -9.39 -3.64 -1.30
N ILE A 120 -8.81 -3.20 -2.42
CA ILE A 120 -8.80 -3.96 -3.68
C ILE A 120 -8.01 -5.26 -3.49
N ALA A 121 -6.81 -5.23 -2.92
CA ALA A 121 -6.07 -6.47 -2.60
C ALA A 121 -6.93 -7.43 -1.75
N GLY A 122 -7.63 -6.93 -0.74
CA GLY A 122 -8.52 -7.72 0.11
C GLY A 122 -9.70 -8.35 -0.64
N LEU A 123 -10.22 -7.70 -1.69
CA LEU A 123 -11.31 -8.24 -2.52
C LEU A 123 -10.85 -9.37 -3.47
N PHE A 124 -9.57 -9.38 -3.86
CA PHE A 124 -9.06 -10.27 -4.92
C PHE A 124 -8.04 -11.33 -4.45
N VAL A 125 -7.38 -11.13 -3.32
CA VAL A 125 -6.33 -12.04 -2.80
C VAL A 125 -6.92 -13.13 -1.88
N ARG A 126 -8.09 -12.90 -1.29
CA ARG A 126 -8.67 -13.89 -0.39
C ARG A 126 -9.20 -15.12 -1.14
N PRO A 127 -9.07 -16.33 -0.55
CA PRO A 127 -9.57 -17.57 -1.15
C PRO A 127 -11.09 -17.61 -1.25
N ASP A 128 -11.82 -16.88 -0.39
CA ASP A 128 -13.24 -16.61 -0.55
C ASP A 128 -13.44 -15.48 -1.57
N ARG A 129 -13.45 -15.87 -2.85
CA ARG A 129 -13.82 -14.99 -3.96
C ARG A 129 -15.07 -14.18 -3.57
N SER A 130 -15.07 -12.89 -3.92
CA SER A 130 -16.26 -12.04 -3.83
C SER A 130 -17.52 -12.84 -4.23
N PRO A 131 -18.61 -12.80 -3.44
CA PRO A 131 -19.84 -13.53 -3.74
C PRO A 131 -20.48 -13.10 -5.07
N ARG A 132 -19.98 -12.01 -5.67
CA ARG A 132 -20.37 -11.50 -6.98
C ARG A 132 -19.17 -11.53 -7.94
N PRO A 133 -19.37 -11.89 -9.22
CA PRO A 133 -18.33 -11.77 -10.23
C PRO A 133 -17.92 -10.31 -10.40
N ILE A 134 -16.62 -10.04 -10.40
CA ILE A 134 -16.05 -8.71 -10.64
C ILE A 134 -15.42 -8.73 -12.04
N PRO A 135 -16.07 -8.13 -13.07
CA PRO A 135 -15.61 -8.20 -14.46
C PRO A 135 -14.51 -7.19 -14.80
N ILE A 136 -13.84 -6.63 -13.79
CA ILE A 136 -12.81 -5.59 -13.93
C ILE A 136 -11.54 -6.12 -13.27
N ALA A 137 -10.39 -5.97 -13.94
CA ALA A 137 -9.12 -6.39 -13.37
C ALA A 137 -8.75 -5.53 -12.14
N PRO A 138 -8.09 -6.10 -11.12
CA PRO A 138 -7.68 -5.35 -9.92
C PRO A 138 -6.86 -4.10 -10.25
N ASP A 139 -5.96 -4.21 -11.21
CA ASP A 139 -5.08 -3.13 -11.65
C ASP A 139 -5.86 -1.99 -12.32
N GLU A 140 -6.83 -2.33 -13.17
CA GLU A 140 -7.70 -1.35 -13.82
C GLU A 140 -8.57 -0.62 -12.80
N LEU A 141 -9.10 -1.36 -11.81
CA LEU A 141 -9.94 -0.80 -10.76
C LEU A 141 -9.15 0.18 -9.87
N LEU A 142 -7.92 -0.19 -9.48
CA LEU A 142 -7.07 0.68 -8.67
C LEU A 142 -6.60 1.90 -9.46
N GLU A 143 -6.19 1.71 -10.71
CA GLU A 143 -5.79 2.81 -11.58
C GLU A 143 -6.91 3.84 -11.72
N ALA A 144 -8.11 3.39 -12.09
CA ALA A 144 -9.26 4.29 -12.21
C ALA A 144 -9.55 5.05 -10.90
N ALA A 145 -9.51 4.37 -9.75
CA ALA A 145 -9.75 5.00 -8.45
C ALA A 145 -8.70 6.06 -8.10
N VAL A 146 -7.41 5.78 -8.34
CA VAL A 146 -6.31 6.74 -8.08
C VAL A 146 -6.43 7.95 -9.02
N LEU A 147 -6.74 7.73 -10.30
CA LEU A 147 -6.91 8.82 -11.27
C LEU A 147 -8.06 9.74 -10.87
N ILE A 148 -9.23 9.18 -10.57
CA ILE A 148 -10.42 9.94 -10.12
C ILE A 148 -10.09 10.74 -8.86
N TYR A 149 -9.40 10.12 -7.89
CA TYR A 149 -9.01 10.78 -6.66
C TYR A 149 -8.07 11.97 -6.90
N LEU A 150 -6.99 11.78 -7.67
CA LEU A 150 -6.02 12.83 -7.97
C LEU A 150 -6.62 13.97 -8.78
N ASP A 151 -7.47 13.67 -9.76
CA ASP A 151 -8.11 14.68 -10.59
C ASP A 151 -9.17 15.47 -9.77
N GLY A 152 -9.87 14.82 -8.85
CA GLY A 152 -10.76 15.47 -7.88
C GLY A 152 -10.03 16.43 -6.93
N LEU A 153 -8.84 16.07 -6.47
CA LEU A 153 -7.98 16.96 -5.69
C LEU A 153 -7.58 18.21 -6.48
N LYS A 154 -7.26 18.08 -7.78
CA LYS A 154 -6.91 19.21 -8.65
C LYS A 154 -8.10 20.14 -8.93
N ALA A 155 -9.31 19.60 -8.98
CA ALA A 155 -10.53 20.35 -9.28
C ALA A 155 -11.13 21.08 -8.07
N SER A 156 -10.64 20.82 -6.86
CA SER A 156 -11.21 21.37 -5.63
C SER A 156 -11.08 22.91 -5.57
N PRO A 157 -12.19 23.65 -5.37
CA PRO A 157 -12.17 25.12 -5.31
C PRO A 157 -11.30 25.64 -4.15
N LYS A 158 -10.79 26.86 -4.30
CA LYS A 158 -10.27 27.62 -3.16
C LYS A 158 -11.47 28.01 -2.30
N HIS A 159 -11.62 27.40 -1.12
CA HIS A 159 -12.55 27.88 -0.11
C HIS A 159 -12.19 29.29 0.35
#